data_AF-W7UJI6-F1
#
_entry.id   AF-W7UJI6-F1
#
_cell.length_a   1.000
_cell.length_b   1.000
_cell.length_c   1.000
_cell.angle_alpha   90.00
_cell.angle_beta   90.00
_cell.angle_gamma   90.00
#
_symmetry.space_group_name_H-M   'P 1'
#
loop_
_entity.id
_entity.type
_entity.pdbx_description
1 polymer ?
#
loop_
_entity_poly.entity_id
_entity_poly.type
_entity_poly.pdbx_seq_one_letter_code
_entity_poly.pdbx_strand_id
1 'polypeptide(L)'
;MDINDIKAELDKMYKQYKKQKSTLNVTQTNEVVMLLKQLSQNGDAKDVAERLVVFSADVCGQYFDELTKGSIIPLNIVESIINSYIGANTDTSNERFYVKKYATMAIKVINNYTDSSYNSKTIAKLITLVANIGLKSDKNMSQFERVVVETKGKIYFVDFSSINEKGLANVNKITADLITKGKLKTYSDLIEKWSIKHGLSSAPANNSTEPNEKAVKIEEEIVSNEVTEEAKPAKVQVTNGENAVSPIVNEDTNTTSSVIADKTGNKTSNVSNEDSKTTSEKPIAETSDKANPTSAVAPEKPRPAKSSVQILYERLKKDMDKEQEAIITAFTDMITPVGKAFESIQGEINKSRELGTENIALKSQITDLEAQLSEYRSRLQTANQSLMAAKAENDELKNQLSSLESQNTELDSKLNDAYAINSRESSLEAEKVRSELKKAFSFLYEDWLEYEFSDVSEENYESLQAIIKKIFRSLERNGIDFKGNN
;
A
#
# COMPACT_ATOMS: atom_id res chain seq x y z
N MET A 1 -11.80 -17.35 -30.26
CA MET A 1 -13.00 -17.94 -29.63
C MET A 1 -13.92 -16.77 -29.34
N ASP A 2 -15.18 -16.81 -29.78
CA ASP A 2 -16.13 -15.74 -29.45
C ASP A 2 -16.46 -15.75 -27.95
N ILE A 3 -16.95 -14.65 -27.40
CA ILE A 3 -17.33 -14.53 -25.97
C ILE A 3 -18.34 -15.61 -25.58
N ASN A 4 -19.29 -15.92 -26.47
CA ASN A 4 -20.29 -16.96 -26.24
C ASN A 4 -19.67 -18.35 -26.16
N ASP A 5 -18.69 -18.64 -27.00
CA ASP A 5 -17.93 -19.89 -26.96
C ASP A 5 -17.15 -20.02 -25.64
N ILE A 6 -16.49 -18.94 -25.21
CA ILE A 6 -15.75 -18.90 -23.94
C ILE A 6 -16.69 -19.19 -22.75
N LYS A 7 -17.87 -18.57 -22.73
CA LYS A 7 -18.89 -18.80 -21.70
C LYS A 7 -19.37 -20.26 -21.71
N ALA A 8 -19.63 -20.83 -22.89
CA ALA A 8 -20.07 -22.21 -23.02
C ALA A 8 -19.01 -23.22 -22.53
N GLU A 9 -17.73 -22.96 -22.81
CA GLU A 9 -16.65 -23.83 -22.34
C GLU A 9 -16.46 -23.69 -20.82
N LEU A 10 -16.56 -22.48 -20.26
CA LEU A 10 -16.56 -22.27 -18.80
C LEU A 10 -17.73 -22.99 -18.12
N ASP A 11 -18.92 -23.03 -18.74
CA ASP A 11 -20.08 -23.80 -18.25
C ASP A 11 -19.82 -25.31 -18.25
N LYS A 12 -19.18 -25.82 -19.29
CA LYS A 12 -18.77 -27.23 -19.38
C LYS A 12 -17.75 -27.58 -18.30
N MET A 13 -16.74 -26.73 -18.11
CA MET A 13 -15.74 -26.89 -17.05
C MET A 13 -16.35 -26.82 -15.67
N TYR A 14 -17.33 -25.94 -15.44
CA TYR A 14 -18.04 -25.86 -14.17
C TYR A 14 -18.87 -27.14 -13.89
N LYS A 15 -19.56 -27.68 -14.90
CA LYS A 15 -20.27 -28.97 -14.76
C LYS A 15 -19.30 -30.09 -14.40
N GLN A 16 -18.12 -30.12 -15.01
CA GLN A 16 -17.09 -31.11 -14.68
C GLN A 16 -16.53 -30.92 -13.26
N TYR A 17 -16.23 -29.68 -12.88
CA TYR A 17 -15.83 -29.30 -11.52
C TYR A 17 -16.82 -29.82 -10.47
N LYS A 18 -18.13 -29.63 -10.70
CA LYS A 18 -19.17 -30.16 -9.81
C LYS A 18 -19.21 -31.68 -9.77
N LYS A 19 -19.08 -32.36 -10.91
CA LYS A 19 -18.98 -33.83 -10.96
C LYS A 19 -17.76 -34.36 -10.21
N GLN A 20 -16.65 -33.61 -10.22
CA GLN A 20 -15.39 -33.94 -9.53
C GLN A 20 -15.36 -33.40 -8.09
N LYS A 21 -16.52 -33.30 -7.41
CA LYS A 21 -16.64 -32.84 -6.02
C LYS A 21 -15.98 -31.48 -5.75
N SER A 22 -16.09 -30.55 -6.69
CA SER A 22 -15.49 -29.21 -6.60
C SER A 22 -13.96 -29.25 -6.53
N THR A 23 -13.34 -30.11 -7.33
CA THR A 23 -11.88 -30.15 -7.53
C THR A 23 -11.56 -30.11 -9.02
N LEU A 24 -10.44 -29.46 -9.37
CA LEU A 24 -9.84 -29.46 -10.71
C LEU A 24 -8.39 -29.88 -10.57
N ASN A 25 -7.86 -30.62 -11.54
CA ASN A 25 -6.43 -30.84 -11.65
C ASN A 25 -5.72 -29.57 -12.17
N VAL A 26 -4.38 -29.57 -12.18
CA VAL A 26 -3.58 -28.41 -12.60
C VAL A 26 -3.89 -27.98 -14.03
N THR A 27 -3.99 -28.92 -14.96
CA THR A 27 -4.29 -28.63 -16.38
C THR A 27 -5.66 -27.97 -16.55
N GLN A 28 -6.69 -28.52 -15.92
CA GLN A 28 -8.05 -27.97 -15.94
C GLN A 28 -8.12 -26.60 -15.27
N THR A 29 -7.38 -26.40 -14.17
CA THR A 29 -7.30 -25.11 -13.49
C THR A 29 -6.70 -24.05 -14.40
N ASN A 30 -5.60 -24.38 -15.08
CA ASN A 30 -4.96 -23.48 -16.05
C ASN A 30 -5.87 -23.15 -17.23
N GLU A 31 -6.63 -24.13 -17.73
CA GLU A 31 -7.61 -23.93 -18.79
C GLU A 31 -8.73 -22.97 -18.38
N VAL A 32 -9.31 -23.16 -17.18
CA VAL A 32 -10.32 -22.24 -16.63
C VAL A 32 -9.74 -20.83 -16.46
N VAL A 33 -8.52 -20.70 -15.93
CA VAL A 33 -7.85 -19.41 -15.73
C VAL A 33 -7.59 -18.70 -17.07
N MET A 34 -7.15 -19.42 -18.10
CA MET A 34 -6.96 -18.90 -19.45
C MET A 34 -8.27 -18.40 -20.05
N LEU A 35 -9.36 -19.17 -19.94
CA LEU A 35 -10.68 -18.77 -20.43
C LEU A 35 -11.20 -17.54 -19.69
N LEU A 36 -11.04 -17.47 -18.37
CA LEU A 36 -11.39 -16.30 -17.58
C LEU A 36 -10.59 -15.07 -18.01
N LYS A 37 -9.28 -15.21 -18.26
CA LYS A 37 -8.43 -14.12 -18.74
C LYS A 37 -8.86 -13.60 -20.12
N GLN A 38 -9.21 -14.50 -21.04
CA GLN A 38 -9.76 -14.13 -22.34
C GLN A 38 -11.12 -13.43 -22.21
N LEU A 39 -11.96 -13.89 -21.28
CA LEU A 39 -13.24 -13.24 -20.97
C LEU A 39 -13.03 -11.83 -20.42
N SER A 40 -12.01 -11.60 -19.59
CA SER A 40 -11.70 -10.28 -19.04
C SER A 40 -11.15 -9.28 -20.04
N GLN A 41 -10.59 -9.74 -21.16
CA GLN A 41 -10.08 -8.87 -22.23
C GLN A 41 -11.16 -8.47 -23.23
N ASN A 42 -12.18 -9.31 -23.41
CA ASN A 42 -13.16 -9.16 -24.48
C ASN A 42 -14.62 -8.98 -23.98
N GLY A 43 -14.91 -9.33 -22.73
CA GLY A 43 -16.26 -9.35 -22.15
C GLY A 43 -16.50 -8.36 -21.01
N ASP A 44 -17.69 -8.42 -20.43
CA ASP A 44 -18.08 -7.58 -19.29
C ASP A 44 -17.46 -8.10 -17.98
N ALA A 45 -17.04 -7.19 -17.11
CA ALA A 45 -16.57 -7.49 -15.76
C ALA A 45 -17.59 -8.29 -14.94
N LYS A 46 -18.88 -8.08 -15.21
CA LYS A 46 -19.97 -8.85 -14.61
C LYS A 46 -19.92 -10.33 -14.99
N ASP A 47 -19.67 -10.63 -16.26
CA ASP A 47 -19.57 -12.02 -16.73
C ASP A 47 -18.42 -12.75 -16.04
N VAL A 48 -17.26 -12.09 -15.92
CA VAL A 48 -16.10 -12.66 -15.22
C VAL A 48 -16.42 -12.89 -13.75
N ALA A 49 -17.06 -11.92 -13.09
CA ALA A 49 -17.46 -12.01 -11.69
C ALA A 49 -18.40 -13.20 -11.42
N GLU A 50 -19.44 -13.38 -12.23
CA GLU A 50 -20.38 -14.50 -12.12
C GLU A 50 -19.67 -15.86 -12.22
N ARG A 51 -18.67 -15.96 -13.10
CA ARG A 51 -17.86 -17.19 -13.23
C ARG A 51 -16.90 -17.39 -12.06
N LEU A 52 -16.29 -16.34 -11.52
CA LEU A 52 -15.41 -16.45 -10.35
C LEU A 52 -16.14 -16.89 -9.08
N VAL A 53 -17.44 -16.57 -8.94
CA VAL A 53 -18.25 -16.98 -7.78
C VAL A 53 -18.31 -18.50 -7.66
N VAL A 54 -18.43 -19.20 -8.79
CA VAL A 54 -18.71 -20.65 -8.79
C VAL A 54 -17.48 -21.55 -8.64
N PHE A 55 -16.27 -21.05 -8.92
CA PHE A 55 -15.02 -21.80 -8.79
C PHE A 55 -14.37 -21.67 -7.40
N SER A 56 -13.32 -22.44 -7.13
CA SER A 56 -12.62 -22.44 -5.84
C SER A 56 -11.83 -21.15 -5.60
N ALA A 57 -11.37 -20.95 -4.35
CA ALA A 57 -10.47 -19.84 -4.03
C ALA A 57 -9.11 -19.95 -4.72
N ASP A 58 -8.66 -21.15 -5.04
CA ASP A 58 -7.37 -21.37 -5.69
C ASP A 58 -7.44 -21.00 -7.17
N VAL A 59 -8.55 -21.33 -7.87
CA VAL A 59 -8.83 -20.83 -9.24
C VAL A 59 -8.87 -19.30 -9.25
N CYS A 60 -9.60 -18.71 -8.30
CA CYS A 60 -9.68 -17.26 -8.15
C CYS A 60 -8.29 -16.64 -7.92
N GLY A 61 -7.46 -17.27 -7.09
CA GLY A 61 -6.11 -16.81 -6.80
C GLY A 61 -5.19 -16.86 -8.01
N GLN A 62 -5.19 -17.98 -8.74
CA GLN A 62 -4.41 -18.13 -9.97
C GLN A 62 -4.88 -17.17 -11.06
N TYR A 63 -6.20 -16.97 -11.20
CA TYR A 63 -6.74 -15.99 -12.13
C TYR A 63 -6.23 -14.58 -11.85
N PHE A 64 -6.35 -14.09 -10.61
CA PHE A 64 -5.83 -12.76 -10.28
C PHE A 64 -4.31 -12.70 -10.38
N ASP A 65 -3.57 -13.77 -10.08
CA ASP A 65 -2.13 -13.81 -10.31
C ASP A 65 -1.82 -13.63 -11.80
N GLU A 66 -2.42 -14.41 -12.69
CA GLU A 66 -2.22 -14.35 -14.13
C GLU A 66 -2.74 -13.07 -14.80
N LEU A 67 -3.77 -12.45 -14.20
CA LEU A 67 -4.34 -11.19 -14.67
C LEU A 67 -3.43 -10.01 -14.32
N THR A 68 -2.81 -10.04 -13.14
CA THR A 68 -2.09 -8.88 -12.57
C THR A 68 -0.57 -9.00 -12.68
N LYS A 69 -0.02 -10.20 -12.89
CA LYS A 69 1.41 -10.45 -13.09
C LYS A 69 1.87 -9.94 -14.45
N GLY A 70 2.86 -9.04 -14.46
CA GLY A 70 3.43 -8.46 -15.69
C GLY A 70 2.68 -7.22 -16.23
N SER A 71 1.68 -6.71 -15.49
CA SER A 71 0.99 -5.42 -15.67
C SER A 71 0.80 -4.91 -17.11
N ILE A 72 0.12 -5.71 -17.95
CA ILE A 72 -0.42 -5.27 -19.26
C ILE A 72 -1.88 -4.77 -19.11
N ILE A 73 -2.58 -5.15 -18.03
CA ILE A 73 -4.01 -4.84 -17.83
C ILE A 73 -4.17 -3.60 -16.93
N PRO A 74 -4.89 -2.56 -17.39
CA PRO A 74 -5.21 -1.38 -16.58
C PRO A 74 -5.93 -1.71 -15.26
N LEU A 75 -5.55 -1.03 -14.17
CA LEU A 75 -6.11 -1.25 -12.83
C LEU A 75 -7.64 -1.06 -12.79
N ASN A 76 -8.18 -0.12 -13.56
CA ASN A 76 -9.63 0.13 -13.63
C ASN A 76 -10.44 -1.10 -14.11
N ILE A 77 -9.87 -1.95 -15.00
CA ILE A 77 -10.51 -3.19 -15.44
C ILE A 77 -10.55 -4.18 -14.27
N VAL A 78 -9.45 -4.32 -13.55
CA VAL A 78 -9.35 -5.19 -12.36
C VAL A 78 -10.34 -4.73 -11.28
N GLU A 79 -10.44 -3.42 -11.04
CA GLU A 79 -11.39 -2.83 -10.11
C GLU A 79 -12.85 -3.06 -10.52
N SER A 80 -13.16 -2.98 -11.82
CA SER A 80 -14.49 -3.28 -12.34
C SER A 80 -14.90 -4.73 -12.04
N ILE A 81 -13.97 -5.67 -12.22
CA ILE A 81 -14.19 -7.09 -11.92
C ILE A 81 -14.38 -7.30 -10.41
N ILE A 82 -13.56 -6.67 -9.57
CA ILE A 82 -13.68 -6.77 -8.10
C ILE A 82 -15.01 -6.21 -7.63
N ASN A 83 -15.42 -5.03 -8.11
CA ASN A 83 -16.71 -4.44 -7.74
C ASN A 83 -17.88 -5.32 -8.19
N SER A 84 -17.81 -5.85 -9.41
CA SER A 84 -18.82 -6.77 -9.92
C SER A 84 -18.89 -8.06 -9.09
N TYR A 85 -17.73 -8.59 -8.67
CA TYR A 85 -17.65 -9.77 -7.83
C TYR A 85 -18.22 -9.55 -6.42
N ILE A 86 -17.91 -8.41 -5.79
CA ILE A 86 -18.50 -8.03 -4.50
C ILE A 86 -20.02 -7.90 -4.64
N GLY A 87 -20.51 -7.29 -5.74
CA GLY A 87 -21.93 -7.11 -6.01
C GLY A 87 -22.68 -8.40 -6.36
N ALA A 88 -22.03 -9.36 -7.02
CA ALA A 88 -22.62 -10.66 -7.37
C ALA A 88 -22.80 -11.60 -6.17
N ASN A 89 -22.15 -11.31 -5.04
CA ASN A 89 -22.05 -12.21 -3.89
C ASN A 89 -22.80 -11.69 -2.66
N THR A 90 -24.07 -11.33 -2.83
CA THR A 90 -24.95 -10.76 -1.78
C THR A 90 -25.54 -11.78 -0.81
N ASP A 91 -25.23 -13.07 -0.96
CA ASP A 91 -25.82 -14.12 -0.13
C ASP A 91 -25.05 -14.28 1.20
N THR A 92 -25.47 -13.47 2.17
CA THR A 92 -24.87 -13.28 3.52
C THR A 92 -24.70 -14.56 4.34
N SER A 93 -25.37 -15.65 3.98
CA SER A 93 -25.33 -16.94 4.67
C SER A 93 -23.99 -17.70 4.49
N ASN A 94 -23.23 -17.40 3.42
CA ASN A 94 -22.02 -18.14 3.04
C ASN A 94 -20.71 -17.33 3.11
N GLU A 95 -20.72 -16.13 3.70
CA GLU A 95 -19.57 -15.20 3.75
C GLU A 95 -18.27 -15.83 4.28
N ARG A 96 -18.35 -16.83 5.16
CA ARG A 96 -17.20 -17.55 5.74
C ARG A 96 -16.41 -18.35 4.69
N PHE A 97 -17.05 -18.80 3.61
CA PHE A 97 -16.39 -19.54 2.53
C PHE A 97 -15.69 -18.63 1.51
N TYR A 98 -16.01 -17.34 1.52
CA TYR A 98 -15.55 -16.39 0.51
C TYR A 98 -14.42 -15.48 0.97
N VAL A 99 -14.18 -15.35 2.28
CA VAL A 99 -13.09 -14.48 2.80
C VAL A 99 -11.72 -14.86 2.23
N LYS A 100 -11.44 -16.15 2.00
CA LYS A 100 -10.20 -16.60 1.33
C LYS A 100 -10.07 -16.04 -0.09
N LYS A 101 -11.18 -15.93 -0.83
CA LYS A 101 -11.18 -15.32 -2.18
C LYS A 101 -10.89 -13.84 -2.10
N TYR A 102 -11.61 -13.10 -1.26
CA TYR A 102 -11.39 -11.66 -1.07
C TYR A 102 -9.96 -11.34 -0.60
N ALA A 103 -9.45 -12.11 0.36
CA ALA A 103 -8.07 -11.99 0.84
C ALA A 103 -7.07 -12.22 -0.29
N THR A 104 -7.27 -13.28 -1.09
CA THR A 104 -6.37 -13.59 -2.20
C THR A 104 -6.40 -12.52 -3.28
N MET A 105 -7.58 -11.97 -3.63
CA MET A 105 -7.71 -10.82 -4.53
C MET A 105 -6.91 -9.62 -4.01
N ALA A 106 -7.10 -9.26 -2.74
CA ALA A 106 -6.41 -8.12 -2.13
C ALA A 106 -4.88 -8.30 -2.18
N ILE A 107 -4.38 -9.48 -1.82
CA ILE A 107 -2.94 -9.79 -1.83
C ILE A 107 -2.36 -9.63 -3.24
N LYS A 108 -3.00 -10.23 -4.26
CA LYS A 108 -2.49 -10.21 -5.63
C LYS A 108 -2.48 -8.79 -6.21
N VAL A 109 -3.56 -8.03 -5.99
CA VAL A 109 -3.65 -6.67 -6.51
C VAL A 109 -2.64 -5.74 -5.84
N ILE A 110 -2.52 -5.77 -4.51
CA ILE A 110 -1.61 -4.90 -3.76
C ILE A 110 -0.15 -5.21 -4.10
N ASN A 111 0.22 -6.49 -4.24
CA ASN A 111 1.59 -6.87 -4.57
C ASN A 111 1.99 -6.51 -6.00
N ASN A 112 1.06 -6.57 -6.96
CA ASN A 112 1.37 -6.38 -8.38
C ASN A 112 1.14 -4.95 -8.90
N TYR A 113 0.23 -4.17 -8.30
CA TYR A 113 -0.01 -2.76 -8.68
C TYR A 113 0.62 -1.74 -7.72
N THR A 114 1.10 -2.19 -6.55
CA THR A 114 1.83 -1.38 -5.56
C THR A 114 1.21 0.02 -5.37
N ASP A 115 1.94 1.09 -5.70
CA ASP A 115 1.57 2.47 -5.42
C ASP A 115 0.32 2.91 -6.18
N SER A 116 0.08 2.32 -7.36
CA SER A 116 -1.15 2.60 -8.14
C SER A 116 -2.40 2.11 -7.42
N SER A 117 -2.27 1.10 -6.57
CA SER A 117 -3.38 0.51 -5.82
C SER A 117 -3.78 1.32 -4.58
N TYR A 118 -2.89 2.16 -4.07
CA TYR A 118 -3.09 2.80 -2.76
C TYR A 118 -4.22 3.84 -2.77
N ASN A 119 -4.47 4.51 -3.89
CA ASN A 119 -5.58 5.49 -3.98
C ASN A 119 -6.91 4.86 -4.42
N SER A 120 -6.99 3.52 -4.51
CA SER A 120 -8.17 2.82 -5.00
C SER A 120 -9.25 2.67 -3.93
N LYS A 121 -10.41 3.30 -4.18
CA LYS A 121 -11.62 3.12 -3.37
C LYS A 121 -12.11 1.67 -3.38
N THR A 122 -11.94 0.97 -4.50
CA THR A 122 -12.37 -0.42 -4.66
C THR A 122 -11.53 -1.36 -3.80
N ILE A 123 -10.22 -1.15 -3.78
CA ILE A 123 -9.29 -1.96 -2.98
C ILE A 123 -9.49 -1.68 -1.49
N ALA A 124 -9.69 -0.42 -1.10
CA ALA A 124 -10.05 -0.07 0.27
C ALA A 124 -11.32 -0.81 0.73
N LYS A 125 -12.38 -0.82 -0.10
CA LYS A 125 -13.62 -1.57 0.17
C LYS A 125 -13.36 -3.07 0.31
N LEU A 126 -12.53 -3.64 -0.55
CA LEU A 126 -12.17 -5.06 -0.51
C LEU A 126 -11.45 -5.41 0.80
N ILE A 127 -10.47 -4.61 1.24
CA ILE A 127 -9.75 -4.83 2.51
C ILE A 127 -10.72 -4.71 3.69
N THR A 128 -11.58 -3.69 3.69
CA THR A 128 -12.61 -3.50 4.73
C THR A 128 -13.58 -4.69 4.80
N LEU A 129 -13.94 -5.27 3.66
CA LEU A 129 -14.79 -6.48 3.61
C LEU A 129 -14.08 -7.68 4.24
N VAL A 130 -12.78 -7.89 3.93
CA VAL A 130 -11.97 -8.94 4.55
C VAL A 130 -11.89 -8.74 6.06
N ALA A 131 -11.67 -7.51 6.53
CA ALA A 131 -11.63 -7.19 7.96
C ALA A 131 -12.97 -7.48 8.66
N ASN A 132 -14.09 -7.03 8.06
CA ASN A 132 -15.42 -7.24 8.60
C ASN A 132 -15.79 -8.73 8.74
N ILE A 133 -15.45 -9.55 7.74
CA ILE A 133 -15.67 -11.01 7.81
C ILE A 133 -14.66 -11.67 8.76
N GLY A 134 -13.44 -11.13 8.82
CA GLY A 134 -12.36 -11.55 9.70
C GLY A 134 -12.74 -11.52 11.18
N LEU A 135 -13.43 -10.47 11.62
CA LEU A 135 -13.90 -10.29 12.99
C LEU A 135 -14.93 -11.35 13.45
N LYS A 136 -15.49 -12.15 12.53
CA LYS A 136 -16.54 -13.13 12.86
C LYS A 136 -16.00 -14.46 13.40
N SER A 137 -14.71 -14.78 13.20
CA SER A 137 -14.09 -16.01 13.74
C SER A 137 -12.56 -15.99 13.57
N ASP A 138 -11.83 -16.70 14.44
CA ASP A 138 -10.36 -16.80 14.32
C ASP A 138 -9.90 -17.34 12.97
N LYS A 139 -10.62 -18.31 12.38
CA LYS A 139 -10.32 -18.84 11.04
C LYS A 139 -10.36 -17.76 9.95
N ASN A 140 -11.33 -16.85 10.02
CA ASN A 140 -11.43 -15.73 9.09
C ASN A 140 -10.40 -14.64 9.43
N MET A 141 -10.13 -14.43 10.72
CA MET A 141 -9.11 -13.49 11.18
C MET A 141 -7.73 -13.84 10.62
N SER A 142 -7.38 -15.14 10.57
CA SER A 142 -6.16 -15.61 9.92
C SER A 142 -6.09 -15.26 8.42
N GLN A 143 -7.22 -15.04 7.73
CA GLN A 143 -7.18 -14.55 6.35
C GLN A 143 -6.84 -13.06 6.28
N PHE A 144 -7.29 -12.24 7.25
CA PHE A 144 -6.84 -10.85 7.32
C PHE A 144 -5.36 -10.76 7.73
N GLU A 145 -4.92 -11.56 8.71
CA GLU A 145 -3.50 -11.71 9.05
C GLU A 145 -2.66 -12.05 7.80
N ARG A 146 -3.12 -13.04 7.02
CA ARG A 146 -2.50 -13.42 5.75
C ARG A 146 -2.42 -12.26 4.76
N VAL A 147 -3.46 -11.43 4.65
CA VAL A 147 -3.43 -10.23 3.79
C VAL A 147 -2.34 -9.27 4.25
N VAL A 148 -2.24 -8.99 5.55
CA VAL A 148 -1.19 -8.11 6.09
C VAL A 148 0.20 -8.68 5.81
N VAL A 149 0.43 -9.94 6.15
CA VAL A 149 1.75 -10.59 6.06
C VAL A 149 2.20 -10.75 4.61
N GLU A 150 1.35 -11.30 3.72
CA GLU A 150 1.73 -11.54 2.31
C GLU A 150 1.86 -10.25 1.51
N THR A 151 1.24 -9.15 1.95
CA THR A 151 1.46 -7.81 1.37
C THR A 151 2.59 -7.03 2.04
N LYS A 152 3.26 -7.62 3.04
CA LYS A 152 4.31 -6.96 3.85
C LYS A 152 3.83 -5.65 4.47
N GLY A 153 2.59 -5.62 4.95
CA GLY A 153 1.96 -4.45 5.55
C GLY A 153 1.47 -3.39 4.56
N LYS A 154 1.70 -3.54 3.24
CA LYS A 154 1.33 -2.51 2.24
C LYS A 154 -0.16 -2.13 2.23
N ILE A 155 -1.03 -2.96 2.81
CA ILE A 155 -2.44 -2.63 2.97
C ILE A 155 -2.65 -1.32 3.77
N TYR A 156 -1.72 -0.97 4.65
CA TYR A 156 -1.77 0.26 5.46
C TYR A 156 -1.29 1.51 4.69
N PHE A 157 -0.80 1.37 3.46
CA PHE A 157 -0.59 2.51 2.55
C PHE A 157 -1.84 2.88 1.77
N VAL A 158 -2.83 1.97 1.70
CA VAL A 158 -4.10 2.22 1.00
C VAL A 158 -4.86 3.36 1.68
N ASP A 159 -5.45 4.23 0.87
CA ASP A 159 -6.26 5.34 1.32
C ASP A 159 -7.68 4.88 1.69
N PHE A 160 -7.95 4.87 2.99
CA PHE A 160 -9.27 4.55 3.53
C PHE A 160 -10.18 5.77 3.66
N SER A 161 -9.80 6.96 3.19
CA SER A 161 -10.61 8.19 3.33
C SER A 161 -11.99 8.10 2.69
N SER A 162 -12.19 7.18 1.76
CA SER A 162 -13.50 6.91 1.13
C SER A 162 -14.37 5.87 1.85
N ILE A 163 -13.85 5.24 2.92
CA ILE A 163 -14.53 4.22 3.70
C ILE A 163 -15.27 4.86 4.87
N ASN A 164 -16.46 4.35 5.17
CA ASN A 164 -17.23 4.83 6.30
C ASN A 164 -16.56 4.49 7.64
N GLU A 165 -16.91 5.25 8.68
CA GLU A 165 -16.33 5.12 10.02
C GLU A 165 -16.42 3.68 10.56
N LYS A 166 -17.57 3.02 10.38
CA LYS A 166 -17.77 1.62 10.79
C LYS A 166 -16.81 0.65 10.10
N GLY A 167 -16.59 0.83 8.80
CA GLY A 167 -15.68 0.01 8.02
C GLY A 167 -14.23 0.20 8.45
N LEU A 168 -13.83 1.46 8.68
CA LEU A 168 -12.51 1.79 9.19
C LEU A 168 -12.29 1.25 10.61
N ALA A 169 -13.29 1.37 11.49
CA ALA A 169 -13.27 0.81 12.83
C ALA A 169 -13.11 -0.72 12.83
N ASN A 170 -13.72 -1.42 11.87
CA ASN A 170 -13.52 -2.87 11.71
C ASN A 170 -12.08 -3.23 11.36
N VAL A 171 -11.45 -2.47 10.45
CA VAL A 171 -10.03 -2.65 10.08
C VAL A 171 -9.13 -2.38 11.30
N ASN A 172 -9.41 -1.32 12.05
CA ASN A 172 -8.65 -1.01 13.26
C ASN A 172 -8.78 -2.11 14.32
N LYS A 173 -10.01 -2.57 14.59
CA LYS A 173 -10.28 -3.59 15.62
C LYS A 173 -9.56 -4.90 15.33
N ILE A 174 -9.67 -5.42 14.11
CA ILE A 174 -9.02 -6.69 13.76
C ILE A 174 -7.49 -6.56 13.79
N THR A 175 -6.97 -5.38 13.45
CA THR A 175 -5.53 -5.07 13.49
C THR A 175 -5.03 -5.06 14.93
N ALA A 176 -5.74 -4.38 15.83
CA ALA A 176 -5.43 -4.35 17.25
C ALA A 176 -5.46 -5.76 17.88
N ASP A 177 -6.52 -6.55 17.60
CA ASP A 177 -6.63 -7.93 18.09
C ASP A 177 -5.44 -8.79 17.66
N LEU A 178 -4.97 -8.64 16.41
CA LEU A 178 -3.82 -9.36 15.89
C LEU A 178 -2.48 -8.87 16.44
N ILE A 179 -2.34 -7.57 16.77
CA ILE A 179 -1.17 -7.05 17.49
C ILE A 179 -1.12 -7.62 18.90
N THR A 180 -2.23 -7.61 19.64
CA THR A 180 -2.31 -8.16 21.00
C THR A 180 -1.98 -9.66 21.01
N LYS A 181 -2.40 -10.40 19.97
CA LYS A 181 -2.03 -11.82 19.76
C LYS A 181 -0.58 -12.02 19.28
N GLY A 182 0.20 -10.96 19.13
CA GLY A 182 1.60 -10.99 18.71
C GLY A 182 1.81 -11.30 17.22
N LYS A 183 0.76 -11.35 16.41
CA LYS A 183 0.80 -11.77 15.00
C LYS A 183 1.32 -10.71 14.05
N LEU A 184 1.16 -9.43 14.40
CA LEU A 184 1.53 -8.29 13.54
C LEU A 184 2.61 -7.38 14.15
N LYS A 185 3.37 -7.85 15.15
CA LYS A 185 4.40 -7.05 15.83
C LYS A 185 5.42 -6.42 14.87
N THR A 186 5.79 -7.14 13.81
CA THR A 186 6.74 -6.69 12.78
C THR A 186 6.24 -5.47 11.99
N TYR A 187 4.94 -5.16 12.04
CA TYR A 187 4.33 -4.05 11.31
C TYR A 187 3.84 -2.91 12.23
N SER A 188 4.22 -2.92 13.51
CA SER A 188 3.72 -1.97 14.52
C SER A 188 3.89 -0.51 14.10
N ASP A 189 5.09 -0.12 13.66
CA ASP A 189 5.37 1.27 13.26
C ASP A 189 4.51 1.72 12.07
N LEU A 190 4.27 0.82 11.12
CA LEU A 190 3.44 1.09 9.95
C LEU A 190 1.96 1.25 10.36
N ILE A 191 1.50 0.38 11.25
CA ILE A 191 0.14 0.43 11.79
C ILE A 191 -0.08 1.69 12.63
N GLU A 192 0.93 2.12 13.39
CA GLU A 192 0.87 3.34 14.19
C GLU A 192 0.74 4.57 13.29
N LYS A 193 1.59 4.70 12.27
CA LYS A 193 1.50 5.79 11.27
C LYS A 193 0.14 5.82 10.57
N TRP A 194 -0.38 4.64 10.20
CA TRP A 194 -1.71 4.52 9.60
C TRP A 194 -2.83 4.93 10.56
N SER A 195 -2.76 4.49 11.82
CA SER A 195 -3.73 4.83 12.85
C SER A 195 -3.77 6.34 13.11
N ILE A 196 -2.62 7.01 13.15
CA ILE A 196 -2.53 8.47 13.28
C ILE A 196 -3.14 9.17 12.06
N LYS A 197 -2.77 8.74 10.84
CA LYS A 197 -3.28 9.31 9.58
C LYS A 197 -4.81 9.31 9.52
N HIS A 198 -5.44 8.27 10.07
CA HIS A 198 -6.88 8.10 10.05
C HIS A 198 -7.58 8.50 11.36
N GLY A 199 -6.89 9.18 12.28
CA GLY A 199 -7.49 9.72 13.51
C GLY A 199 -7.91 8.66 14.53
N LEU A 200 -7.37 7.45 14.45
CA LEU A 200 -7.67 6.32 15.34
C LEU A 200 -6.78 6.30 16.59
N SER A 201 -5.65 7.02 16.56
CA SER A 201 -4.74 7.21 17.70
C SER A 201 -4.24 8.65 17.72
N SER A 202 -4.05 9.22 18.91
CA SER A 202 -3.39 10.53 19.07
C SER A 202 -1.90 10.39 18.79
N ALA A 203 -1.31 11.34 18.06
CA ALA A 203 0.14 11.41 17.88
C ALA A 203 0.84 11.54 19.24
N PRO A 204 2.00 10.89 19.46
CA PRO A 204 2.78 11.12 20.67
C PRO A 204 3.14 12.60 20.73
N ALA A 205 2.91 13.22 21.90
CA ALA A 205 3.34 14.59 22.13
C ALA A 205 4.85 14.68 21.91
N ASN A 206 5.28 15.53 20.97
CA ASN A 206 6.69 15.84 20.73
C ASN A 206 7.29 16.42 22.01
N ASN A 207 7.97 15.60 22.81
CA ASN A 207 8.89 16.08 23.83
C ASN A 207 10.18 16.53 23.13
N SER A 208 10.14 17.74 22.58
CA SER A 208 11.34 18.54 22.36
C SER A 208 11.80 19.03 23.73
N THR A 209 12.93 18.51 24.20
CA THR A 209 13.63 19.01 25.38
C THR A 209 14.56 20.14 24.97
N GLU A 210 14.22 21.37 25.33
CA GLU A 210 15.20 22.37 25.78
C GLU A 210 14.61 23.15 26.98
N PRO A 211 15.48 23.65 27.87
CA PRO A 211 15.28 23.56 29.30
C PRO A 211 14.58 24.80 29.85
N ASN A 212 13.70 24.62 30.83
CA ASN A 212 13.49 25.68 31.79
C ASN A 212 13.24 25.18 33.21
N GLU A 213 13.93 25.87 34.11
CA GLU A 213 14.13 25.60 35.51
C GLU A 213 12.85 25.64 36.36
N LYS A 214 12.92 24.87 37.46
CA LYS A 214 12.18 25.02 38.74
C LYS A 214 10.67 24.75 38.71
N ALA A 215 10.31 23.56 39.17
CA ALA A 215 9.86 23.37 40.55
C ALA A 215 9.68 21.88 40.84
N VAL A 216 10.59 21.33 41.64
CA VAL A 216 10.41 20.05 42.32
C VAL A 216 9.37 20.25 43.43
N LYS A 217 8.30 19.45 43.41
CA LYS A 217 7.60 19.01 44.61
C LYS A 217 7.37 17.50 44.48
N ILE A 218 8.07 16.80 45.37
CA ILE A 218 7.98 15.37 45.66
C ILE A 218 6.89 15.19 46.72
N GLU A 219 6.05 14.18 46.54
CA GLU A 219 5.19 13.46 47.49
C GLU A 219 4.70 12.25 46.67
N GLU A 220 4.75 10.97 47.04
CA GLU A 220 4.84 10.23 48.29
C GLU A 220 5.36 8.80 47.93
N GLU A 221 6.30 8.27 48.69
CA GLU A 221 6.15 7.20 49.71
C GLU A 221 6.38 5.76 49.22
N ILE A 222 7.44 5.19 49.81
CA ILE A 222 7.50 3.91 50.54
C ILE A 222 7.11 2.65 49.77
N VAL A 223 8.11 1.84 49.41
CA VAL A 223 8.40 0.58 50.12
C VAL A 223 9.90 0.29 50.05
N SER A 224 10.53 0.31 51.21
CA SER A 224 11.84 -0.28 51.47
C SER A 224 11.70 -1.80 51.61
N ASN A 225 12.64 -2.55 51.02
CA ASN A 225 13.39 -3.53 51.81
C ASN A 225 14.79 -3.77 51.20
N GLU A 226 15.72 -3.24 51.97
CA GLU A 226 17.17 -3.46 52.10
C GLU A 226 17.58 -4.95 52.19
N VAL A 227 18.83 -5.44 52.12
CA VAL A 227 20.27 -5.06 51.90
C VAL A 227 21.00 -6.42 52.14
N THR A 228 22.18 -6.79 51.59
CA THR A 228 23.56 -6.31 51.88
C THR A 228 24.49 -6.97 50.84
N GLU A 229 25.22 -6.21 50.01
CA GLU A 229 26.58 -5.62 50.19
C GLU A 229 27.75 -6.60 50.15
N GLU A 230 28.70 -6.32 49.25
CA GLU A 230 30.08 -5.85 49.48
C GLU A 230 30.82 -5.90 48.12
N ALA A 231 31.78 -5.08 47.73
CA ALA A 231 32.32 -3.80 48.18
C ALA A 231 33.13 -3.23 46.98
N LYS A 232 33.21 -1.91 46.90
CA LYS A 232 34.06 -1.09 46.01
C LYS A 232 35.48 -0.96 46.62
N PRO A 233 36.52 -0.43 45.94
CA PRO A 233 36.66 1.02 45.67
C PRO A 233 37.28 1.37 44.28
N ALA A 234 36.83 2.44 43.59
CA ALA A 234 37.38 3.82 43.53
C ALA A 234 38.74 3.92 42.76
N LYS A 235 39.12 4.92 41.93
CA LYS A 235 38.77 6.34 41.70
C LYS A 235 39.55 6.75 40.39
N VAL A 236 38.98 7.49 39.41
CA VAL A 236 39.23 8.92 39.07
C VAL A 236 40.14 9.26 37.85
N GLN A 237 39.56 10.04 36.91
CA GLN A 237 40.08 11.13 36.03
C GLN A 237 41.23 10.86 35.03
N VAL A 238 41.48 11.60 33.93
CA VAL A 238 40.77 12.48 32.96
C VAL A 238 41.87 12.93 31.93
N THR A 239 41.53 12.98 30.63
CA THR A 239 42.12 13.75 29.48
C THR A 239 43.56 13.59 28.94
N ASN A 240 43.61 13.66 27.59
CA ASN A 240 44.55 14.30 26.64
C ASN A 240 45.82 13.58 26.10
N GLY A 241 46.06 13.80 24.78
CA GLY A 241 47.35 13.76 24.07
C GLY A 241 47.45 12.66 22.98
N GLU A 242 47.14 12.93 21.71
CA GLU A 242 48.04 13.43 20.64
C GLU A 242 49.07 12.42 20.07
N ASN A 243 48.93 12.13 18.76
CA ASN A 243 49.94 11.84 17.72
C ASN A 243 49.20 11.21 16.51
N ALA A 244 49.40 11.51 15.22
CA ALA A 244 50.47 12.20 14.52
C ALA A 244 50.04 12.55 13.07
N VAL A 245 50.50 13.71 12.60
CA VAL A 245 51.13 13.98 11.27
C VAL A 245 50.28 13.89 9.99
N SER A 246 50.05 15.07 9.39
CA SER A 246 49.79 15.32 7.96
C SER A 246 51.08 15.22 7.11
N PRO A 247 50.94 15.21 5.78
CA PRO A 247 51.73 16.14 4.98
C PRO A 247 50.90 17.07 4.09
N ILE A 248 51.48 18.24 3.90
CA ILE A 248 51.09 19.42 3.11
C ILE A 248 51.60 19.30 1.67
N VAL A 249 50.95 20.00 0.71
CA VAL A 249 51.50 20.85 -0.40
C VAL A 249 50.28 21.35 -1.22
N ASN A 250 49.84 22.61 -1.09
CA ASN A 250 50.13 23.83 -1.90
C ASN A 250 49.87 23.65 -3.42
N GLU A 251 49.26 24.56 -4.19
CA GLU A 251 49.41 26.02 -4.23
C GLU A 251 48.33 26.68 -5.13
N ASP A 252 48.32 28.01 -5.10
CA ASP A 252 47.38 29.03 -5.58
C ASP A 252 46.91 29.05 -7.06
N THR A 253 45.79 29.74 -7.33
CA THR A 253 45.77 30.95 -8.20
C THR A 253 44.44 31.73 -8.15
N ASN A 254 44.60 33.05 -8.05
CA ASN A 254 43.61 34.13 -8.21
C ASN A 254 42.89 34.12 -9.57
N THR A 255 41.69 34.73 -9.67
CA THR A 255 41.47 36.03 -10.38
C THR A 255 40.03 36.55 -10.22
N THR A 256 39.97 37.83 -9.91
CA THR A 256 38.89 38.81 -9.75
C THR A 256 38.05 39.10 -11.01
N SER A 257 36.79 39.52 -10.83
CA SER A 257 36.08 40.67 -11.46
C SER A 257 34.56 40.54 -11.19
N SER A 258 33.89 41.36 -10.37
CA SER A 258 33.58 42.80 -10.45
C SER A 258 32.27 43.12 -11.19
N VAL A 259 31.23 43.47 -10.40
CA VAL A 259 30.27 44.63 -10.50
C VAL A 259 29.38 44.69 -11.77
N ILE A 260 28.05 44.94 -11.77
CA ILE A 260 27.22 46.14 -11.44
C ILE A 260 25.75 45.69 -11.64
N ALA A 261 24.89 45.60 -10.61
CA ALA A 261 23.92 46.61 -10.14
C ALA A 261 23.02 47.25 -11.22
N ASP A 262 21.69 47.12 -11.10
CA ASP A 262 20.86 48.32 -11.20
C ASP A 262 19.53 48.21 -10.45
N LYS A 263 19.25 49.30 -9.74
CA LYS A 263 18.03 49.60 -8.99
C LYS A 263 17.12 50.44 -9.88
N THR A 264 15.81 50.26 -9.77
CA THR A 264 14.76 51.29 -9.73
C THR A 264 13.44 50.53 -9.57
N GLY A 265 12.45 50.86 -8.76
CA GLY A 265 12.15 52.10 -8.04
C GLY A 265 10.66 52.43 -8.25
N ASN A 266 9.90 52.38 -7.15
CA ASN A 266 8.64 53.09 -6.86
C ASN A 266 7.24 52.49 -7.21
N LYS A 267 6.54 52.16 -6.10
CA LYS A 267 5.32 52.80 -5.53
C LYS A 267 3.91 52.51 -6.10
N THR A 268 3.17 51.75 -5.28
CA THR A 268 1.83 51.98 -4.67
C THR A 268 0.66 52.55 -5.50
N SER A 269 -0.49 51.87 -5.44
CA SER A 269 -1.67 52.35 -4.69
C SER A 269 -2.81 51.31 -4.65
N ASN A 270 -3.38 51.13 -3.45
CA ASN A 270 -4.68 50.53 -3.16
C ASN A 270 -5.82 51.40 -3.72
N VAL A 271 -6.97 50.81 -4.08
CA VAL A 271 -8.32 51.20 -3.60
C VAL A 271 -9.28 50.01 -3.75
N SER A 272 -10.11 49.86 -2.73
CA SER A 272 -11.12 48.84 -2.41
C SER A 272 -12.53 49.19 -2.93
N ASN A 273 -13.48 48.27 -2.66
CA ASN A 273 -14.96 48.40 -2.57
C ASN A 273 -15.76 48.21 -3.87
N GLU A 274 -16.99 47.71 -3.86
CA GLU A 274 -17.81 46.80 -3.03
C GLU A 274 -19.14 46.67 -3.81
N ASP A 275 -19.81 45.53 -3.71
CA ASP A 275 -21.23 45.22 -3.98
C ASP A 275 -22.13 46.08 -4.89
N SER A 276 -22.80 45.41 -5.84
CA SER A 276 -24.26 45.54 -5.96
C SER A 276 -24.92 44.35 -6.68
N LYS A 277 -26.09 44.01 -6.17
CA LYS A 277 -26.97 42.87 -6.43
C LYS A 277 -28.09 43.29 -7.41
N THR A 278 -28.86 42.31 -7.92
CA THR A 278 -30.18 42.40 -8.60
C THR A 278 -30.15 42.86 -10.07
N THR A 279 -30.96 42.37 -11.02
CA THR A 279 -32.11 41.46 -11.07
C THR A 279 -32.32 41.08 -12.54
N SER A 280 -32.72 39.84 -12.81
CA SER A 280 -33.10 39.37 -14.16
C SER A 280 -34.57 39.68 -14.42
N GLU A 281 -34.87 40.58 -15.35
CA GLU A 281 -36.19 40.71 -15.98
C GLU A 281 -36.09 40.38 -17.47
N LYS A 282 -37.07 39.60 -17.92
CA LYS A 282 -37.31 39.12 -19.29
C LYS A 282 -38.44 39.97 -19.89
N PRO A 283 -38.41 40.30 -21.18
CA PRO A 283 -39.61 40.06 -22.01
C PRO A 283 -39.23 39.46 -23.38
N ILE A 284 -39.86 38.35 -23.80
CA ILE A 284 -41.09 38.26 -24.62
C ILE A 284 -40.89 38.88 -26.01
N ALA A 285 -40.72 38.00 -27.00
CA ALA A 285 -40.82 38.33 -28.43
C ALA A 285 -42.17 37.80 -28.95
N GLU A 286 -42.90 38.69 -29.59
CA GLU A 286 -44.16 38.47 -30.29
C GLU A 286 -43.97 37.63 -31.57
N THR A 287 -44.96 36.82 -31.91
CA THR A 287 -45.09 36.13 -33.19
C THR A 287 -46.48 36.36 -33.79
N SER A 288 -46.45 36.69 -35.08
CA SER A 288 -47.36 36.30 -36.18
C SER A 288 -48.86 36.62 -36.16
N ASP A 289 -49.24 37.28 -37.26
CA ASP A 289 -50.35 36.97 -38.20
C ASP A 289 -51.83 37.23 -37.84
N LYS A 290 -52.33 38.29 -38.48
CA LYS A 290 -53.36 38.31 -39.54
C LYS A 290 -54.70 37.57 -39.29
N ALA A 291 -55.78 38.35 -39.20
CA ALA A 291 -57.11 37.96 -39.68
C ALA A 291 -57.87 39.16 -40.25
N ASN A 292 -58.43 38.97 -41.45
CA ASN A 292 -59.31 39.90 -42.17
C ASN A 292 -60.72 39.91 -41.52
N PRO A 293 -61.59 40.91 -41.80
CA PRO A 293 -62.70 40.55 -42.69
C PRO A 293 -63.16 41.64 -43.68
N THR A 294 -63.54 41.09 -44.82
CA THR A 294 -64.42 41.52 -45.91
C THR A 294 -65.49 42.58 -45.58
N SER A 295 -65.68 43.57 -46.45
CA SER A 295 -66.98 44.22 -46.63
C SER A 295 -67.29 44.57 -48.09
N ALA A 296 -68.43 44.02 -48.51
CA ALA A 296 -69.38 44.33 -49.59
C ALA A 296 -68.97 45.24 -50.77
N VAL A 297 -69.06 44.65 -51.97
CA VAL A 297 -69.18 45.33 -53.26
C VAL A 297 -70.66 45.62 -53.55
N ALA A 298 -70.99 46.87 -53.86
CA ALA A 298 -72.22 47.27 -54.55
C ALA A 298 -71.87 48.24 -55.70
N PRO A 299 -72.67 48.31 -56.78
CA PRO A 299 -72.17 48.63 -58.12
C PRO A 299 -72.08 50.14 -58.40
N GLU A 300 -70.95 50.61 -58.91
CA GLU A 300 -70.80 51.96 -59.44
C GLU A 300 -71.51 52.10 -60.80
N LYS A 301 -72.54 52.96 -60.82
CA LYS A 301 -73.05 53.64 -62.02
C LYS A 301 -72.04 54.73 -62.47
N PRO A 302 -72.05 55.13 -63.76
CA PRO A 302 -70.88 55.65 -64.45
C PRO A 302 -70.48 57.06 -64.00
N ARG A 303 -69.18 57.28 -63.75
CA ARG A 303 -68.60 58.62 -63.55
C ARG A 303 -68.36 59.32 -64.90
N PRO A 304 -68.54 60.65 -64.96
CA PRO A 304 -68.46 61.43 -66.18
C PRO A 304 -67.02 61.51 -66.69
N ALA A 305 -66.85 61.77 -68.00
CA ALA A 305 -65.57 61.91 -68.66
C ALA A 305 -64.59 62.80 -67.87
N LYS A 306 -63.45 62.24 -67.48
CA LYS A 306 -62.39 62.96 -66.74
C LYS A 306 -61.89 64.15 -67.58
N SER A 307 -61.91 65.33 -66.97
CA SER A 307 -61.27 66.53 -67.50
C SER A 307 -59.77 66.29 -67.71
N SER A 308 -59.20 66.83 -68.78
CA SER A 308 -57.78 66.71 -69.16
C SER A 308 -56.81 67.09 -68.03
N VAL A 309 -57.23 67.96 -67.11
CA VAL A 309 -56.47 68.38 -65.92
C VAL A 309 -56.34 67.25 -64.89
N GLN A 310 -57.38 66.42 -64.74
CA GLN A 310 -57.37 65.29 -63.82
C GLN A 310 -56.44 64.17 -64.29
N ILE A 311 -56.35 63.97 -65.61
CA ILE A 311 -55.43 63.00 -66.23
C ILE A 311 -53.98 63.46 -66.07
N LEU A 312 -53.70 64.76 -66.22
CA LEU A 312 -52.37 65.34 -65.99
C LEU A 312 -51.93 65.21 -64.53
N TYR A 313 -52.83 65.47 -63.57
CA TYR A 313 -52.53 65.32 -62.15
C TYR A 313 -52.23 63.87 -61.76
N GLU A 314 -53.02 62.90 -62.26
CA GLU A 314 -52.76 61.47 -62.03
C GLU A 314 -51.43 61.01 -62.65
N ARG A 315 -51.04 61.55 -63.81
CA ARG A 315 -49.75 61.24 -64.45
C ARG A 315 -48.57 61.81 -63.67
N LEU A 316 -48.65 63.08 -63.28
CA LEU A 316 -47.60 63.76 -62.52
C LEU A 316 -47.39 63.10 -61.15
N LYS A 317 -48.48 62.73 -60.46
CA LYS A 317 -48.41 61.99 -59.20
C LYS A 317 -47.73 60.64 -59.39
N LYS A 318 -48.06 59.90 -60.45
CA LYS A 318 -47.43 58.61 -60.75
C LYS A 318 -45.94 58.74 -61.07
N ASP A 319 -45.54 59.78 -61.80
CA ASP A 319 -44.12 60.03 -62.10
C ASP A 319 -43.34 60.46 -60.85
N MET A 320 -43.93 61.30 -59.99
CA MET A 320 -43.36 61.64 -58.68
C MET A 320 -43.23 60.43 -57.76
N ASP A 321 -44.25 59.58 -57.66
CA ASP A 321 -44.20 58.35 -56.86
C ASP A 321 -43.09 57.43 -57.39
N LYS A 322 -42.91 57.37 -58.72
CA LYS A 322 -41.86 56.58 -59.36
C LYS A 322 -40.46 57.15 -59.11
N GLU A 323 -40.30 58.47 -59.12
CA GLU A 323 -39.05 59.13 -58.72
C GLU A 323 -38.74 58.93 -57.24
N GLN A 324 -39.76 59.02 -56.36
CA GLN A 324 -39.59 58.75 -54.93
C GLN A 324 -39.14 57.31 -54.68
N GLU A 325 -39.77 56.33 -55.33
CA GLU A 325 -39.36 54.93 -55.24
C GLU A 325 -37.94 54.71 -55.79
N ALA A 326 -37.57 55.37 -56.89
CA ALA A 326 -36.21 55.30 -57.44
C ALA A 326 -35.17 55.89 -56.48
N ILE A 327 -35.48 57.01 -55.83
CA ILE A 327 -34.63 57.66 -54.83
C ILE A 327 -34.51 56.77 -53.58
N ILE A 328 -35.62 56.25 -53.05
CA ILE A 328 -35.64 55.35 -51.90
C ILE A 328 -34.83 54.09 -52.21
N THR A 329 -34.99 53.52 -53.40
CA THR A 329 -34.23 52.35 -53.85
C THR A 329 -32.75 52.66 -53.92
N ALA A 330 -32.34 53.78 -54.53
CA ALA A 330 -30.93 54.19 -54.61
C ALA A 330 -30.30 54.42 -53.22
N PHE A 331 -31.02 55.04 -52.29
CA PHE A 331 -30.56 55.20 -50.91
C PHE A 331 -30.47 53.87 -50.17
N THR A 332 -31.42 52.97 -50.41
CA THR A 332 -31.40 51.61 -49.82
C THR A 332 -30.22 50.81 -50.34
N ASP A 333 -29.96 50.85 -51.65
CA ASP A 333 -28.81 50.20 -52.29
C ASP A 333 -27.48 50.78 -51.79
N MET A 334 -27.43 52.06 -51.42
CA MET A 334 -26.25 52.69 -50.85
C MET A 334 -26.04 52.35 -49.37
N ILE A 335 -27.11 52.26 -48.57
CA ILE A 335 -27.03 52.03 -47.12
C ILE A 335 -26.88 50.54 -46.77
N THR A 336 -27.48 49.64 -47.55
CA THR A 336 -27.46 48.19 -47.29
C THR A 336 -26.04 47.60 -47.17
N PRO A 337 -25.09 47.93 -48.07
CA PRO A 337 -23.70 47.47 -47.94
C PRO A 337 -23.02 47.96 -46.66
N VAL A 338 -23.33 49.20 -46.23
CA VAL A 338 -22.79 49.79 -45.00
C VAL A 338 -23.33 49.06 -43.76
N GLY A 339 -24.63 48.73 -43.74
CA GLY A 339 -25.23 47.91 -42.69
C GLY A 339 -24.56 46.53 -42.58
N LYS A 340 -24.36 45.84 -43.71
CA LYS A 340 -23.68 44.54 -43.74
C LYS A 340 -22.22 44.62 -43.28
N ALA A 341 -21.50 45.68 -43.66
CA ALA A 341 -20.13 45.90 -43.20
C ALA A 341 -20.06 46.12 -41.67
N PHE A 342 -21.04 46.85 -41.12
CA PHE A 342 -21.12 47.08 -39.68
C PHE A 342 -21.40 45.79 -38.90
N GLU A 343 -22.34 44.96 -39.37
CA GLU A 343 -22.61 43.63 -38.80
C GLU A 343 -21.36 42.74 -38.86
N SER A 344 -20.62 42.75 -39.97
CA SER A 344 -19.37 42.00 -40.13
C SER A 344 -18.30 42.46 -39.13
N ILE A 345 -18.11 43.77 -38.97
CA ILE A 345 -17.14 44.34 -38.01
C ILE A 345 -17.53 43.99 -36.57
N GLN A 346 -18.82 44.05 -36.23
CA GLN A 346 -19.29 43.61 -34.91
C GLN A 346 -19.02 42.11 -34.69
N GLY A 347 -19.22 41.28 -35.71
CA GLY A 347 -18.85 39.86 -35.67
C GLY A 347 -17.36 39.65 -35.40
N GLU A 348 -16.49 40.37 -36.09
CA GLU A 348 -15.03 40.30 -35.92
C GLU A 348 -14.59 40.77 -34.51
N ILE A 349 -15.21 41.84 -33.99
CA ILE A 349 -14.95 42.35 -32.63
C ILE A 349 -15.34 41.33 -31.58
N ASN A 350 -16.51 40.69 -31.74
CA ASN A 350 -16.96 39.65 -30.82
C ASN A 350 -15.98 38.46 -30.80
N LYS A 351 -15.53 38.03 -31.98
CA LYS A 351 -14.51 36.97 -32.11
C LYS A 351 -13.19 37.36 -31.46
N SER A 352 -12.75 38.60 -31.62
CA SER A 352 -11.51 39.11 -30.99
C SER A 352 -11.62 39.14 -29.46
N ARG A 353 -12.77 39.51 -28.90
CA ARG A 353 -13.01 39.44 -27.45
C ARG A 353 -12.99 38.01 -26.93
N GLU A 354 -13.62 37.08 -27.65
CA GLU A 354 -13.61 35.65 -27.30
C GLU A 354 -12.19 35.09 -27.28
N LEU A 355 -11.40 35.35 -28.33
CA LEU A 355 -9.97 34.99 -28.37
C LEU A 355 -9.16 35.62 -27.24
N GLY A 356 -9.48 36.87 -26.86
CA GLY A 356 -8.87 37.54 -25.71
C GLY A 356 -9.14 36.80 -24.40
N THR A 357 -10.38 36.36 -24.18
CA THR A 357 -10.74 35.56 -22.99
C THR A 357 -10.07 34.19 -22.98
N GLU A 358 -10.01 33.51 -24.14
CA GLU A 358 -9.34 32.23 -24.28
C GLU A 358 -7.83 32.36 -23.99
N ASN A 359 -7.18 33.43 -24.46
CA ASN A 359 -5.76 33.67 -24.20
C ASN A 359 -5.46 33.86 -22.70
N ILE A 360 -6.33 34.57 -21.97
CA ILE A 360 -6.21 34.74 -20.52
C ILE A 360 -6.38 33.40 -19.81
N ALA A 361 -7.37 32.60 -20.21
CA ALA A 361 -7.60 31.28 -19.65
C ALA A 361 -6.40 30.34 -19.88
N LEU A 362 -5.85 30.32 -21.10
CA LEU A 362 -4.66 29.54 -21.44
C LEU A 362 -3.43 29.97 -20.64
N LYS A 363 -3.21 31.29 -20.47
CA LYS A 363 -2.12 31.79 -19.62
C LYS A 363 -2.26 31.32 -18.18
N SER A 364 -3.47 31.40 -17.61
CA SER A 364 -3.73 30.89 -16.27
C SER A 364 -3.46 29.38 -16.16
N GLN A 365 -3.83 28.61 -17.19
CA GLN A 365 -3.58 27.18 -17.22
C GLN A 365 -2.09 26.86 -17.30
N ILE A 366 -1.31 27.62 -18.09
CA ILE A 366 0.15 27.46 -18.17
C ILE A 366 0.79 27.72 -16.81
N THR A 367 0.41 28.80 -16.12
CA THR A 367 0.97 29.09 -14.79
C THR A 367 0.65 28.02 -13.76
N ASP A 368 -0.55 27.42 -13.82
CA ASP A 368 -0.93 26.32 -12.93
C ASP A 368 -0.11 25.05 -13.24
N LEU A 369 0.06 24.71 -14.52
CA LEU A 369 0.90 23.59 -14.94
C LEU A 369 2.37 23.77 -14.54
N GLU A 370 2.92 24.97 -14.65
CA GLU A 370 4.29 25.28 -14.19
C GLU A 370 4.44 25.11 -12.67
N ALA A 371 3.44 25.53 -11.90
CA ALA A 371 3.41 25.34 -10.45
C ALA A 371 3.36 23.86 -10.08
N GLN A 372 2.49 23.07 -10.74
CA GLN A 372 2.42 21.62 -10.55
C GLN A 372 3.75 20.93 -10.90
N LEU A 373 4.39 21.34 -12.00
CA LEU A 373 5.66 20.76 -12.44
C LEU A 373 6.78 21.05 -11.42
N SER A 374 6.81 22.25 -10.86
CA SER A 374 7.72 22.62 -9.76
C SER A 374 7.48 21.75 -8.52
N GLU A 375 6.23 21.54 -8.14
CA GLU A 375 5.87 20.69 -7.01
C GLU A 375 6.30 19.23 -7.23
N TYR A 376 6.06 18.67 -8.43
CA TYR A 376 6.50 17.32 -8.77
C TYR A 376 8.01 17.16 -8.72
N ARG A 377 8.78 18.16 -9.17
CA ARG A 377 10.25 18.16 -9.05
C ARG A 377 10.70 18.13 -7.60
N SER A 378 10.08 18.94 -6.74
CA SER A 378 10.37 18.97 -5.31
C SER A 378 10.06 17.63 -4.65
N ARG A 379 8.89 17.04 -4.92
CA ARG A 379 8.51 15.71 -4.42
C ARG A 379 9.49 14.63 -4.87
N LEU A 380 9.94 14.68 -6.13
CA LEU A 380 10.90 13.73 -6.68
C LEU A 380 12.28 13.85 -6.01
N GLN A 381 12.74 15.08 -5.74
CA GLN A 381 13.98 15.32 -5.02
C GLN A 381 13.93 14.75 -3.59
N THR A 382 12.84 14.99 -2.86
CA THR A 382 12.64 14.45 -1.50
C THR A 382 12.57 12.92 -1.52
N ALA A 383 11.85 12.33 -2.47
CA ALA A 383 11.79 10.88 -2.63
C ALA A 383 13.17 10.27 -2.91
N ASN A 384 13.98 10.93 -3.74
CA ASN A 384 15.33 10.45 -4.06
C ASN A 384 16.28 10.53 -2.84
N GLN A 385 16.18 11.58 -2.03
CA GLN A 385 16.90 11.68 -0.75
C GLN A 385 16.49 10.57 0.23
N SER A 386 15.18 10.33 0.35
CA SER A 386 14.65 9.25 1.20
C SER A 386 15.12 7.87 0.72
N LEU A 387 15.17 7.64 -0.61
CA LEU A 387 15.68 6.40 -1.18
C LEU A 387 17.17 6.18 -0.86
N MET A 388 17.99 7.24 -0.94
CA MET A 388 19.41 7.16 -0.59
C MET A 388 19.61 6.85 0.89
N ALA A 389 18.83 7.47 1.78
CA ALA A 389 18.88 7.17 3.22
C ALA A 389 18.48 5.72 3.51
N ALA A 390 17.41 5.24 2.90
CA ALA A 390 16.96 3.85 3.07
C ALA A 390 17.98 2.82 2.53
N LYS A 391 18.70 3.14 1.45
CA LYS A 391 19.80 2.31 0.96
C LYS A 391 20.95 2.22 1.95
N ALA A 392 21.37 3.36 2.51
CA ALA A 392 22.43 3.39 3.51
C ALA A 392 22.04 2.60 4.78
N GLU A 393 20.80 2.73 5.24
CA GLU A 393 20.27 1.94 6.36
C GLU A 393 20.26 0.43 6.06
N ASN A 394 19.90 0.05 4.83
CA ASN A 394 19.92 -1.36 4.41
C ASN A 394 21.32 -1.95 4.42
N ASP A 395 22.31 -1.20 3.93
CA ASP A 395 23.71 -1.62 3.94
C ASP A 395 24.24 -1.80 5.38
N GLU A 396 23.85 -0.90 6.29
CA GLU A 396 24.19 -1.02 7.71
C GLU A 396 23.55 -2.26 8.36
N LEU A 397 22.25 -2.49 8.13
CA LEU A 397 21.57 -3.69 8.63
C LEU A 397 22.18 -4.98 8.08
N LYS A 398 22.63 -4.98 6.83
CA LYS A 398 23.31 -6.12 6.22
C LYS A 398 24.67 -6.41 6.86
N ASN A 399 25.41 -5.36 7.23
CA ASN A 399 26.67 -5.51 7.97
C ASN A 399 26.42 -6.06 9.38
N GLN A 400 25.38 -5.57 10.07
CA GLN A 400 24.98 -6.08 11.39
C GLN A 400 24.56 -7.55 11.33
N LEU A 401 23.79 -7.94 10.30
CA LEU A 401 23.40 -9.34 10.08
C LEU A 401 24.63 -10.23 9.89
N SER A 402 25.58 -9.80 9.04
CA SER A 402 26.81 -10.57 8.78
C SER A 402 27.65 -10.74 10.05
N SER A 403 27.71 -9.71 10.90
CA SER A 403 28.39 -9.78 12.19
C SER A 403 27.73 -10.77 13.15
N LEU A 404 26.39 -10.74 13.24
CA LEU A 404 25.63 -11.68 14.07
C LEU A 404 25.73 -13.12 13.58
N GLU A 405 25.71 -13.35 12.27
CA GLU A 405 25.95 -14.68 11.69
C GLU A 405 27.34 -15.20 12.07
N SER A 406 28.38 -14.36 11.97
CA SER A 406 29.73 -14.72 12.40
C SER A 406 29.77 -15.09 13.89
N GLN A 407 29.13 -14.29 14.76
CA GLN A 407 29.06 -14.60 16.19
C GLN A 407 28.34 -15.92 16.47
N ASN A 408 27.25 -16.20 15.74
CA ASN A 408 26.52 -17.45 15.90
C ASN A 408 27.38 -18.66 15.51
N THR A 409 28.11 -18.57 14.39
CA THR A 409 29.04 -19.64 13.99
C THR A 409 30.17 -19.86 15.00
N GLU A 410 30.67 -18.79 15.63
CA GLU A 410 31.68 -18.90 16.69
C GLU A 410 31.12 -19.59 17.94
N LEU A 411 29.90 -19.24 18.34
CA LEU A 411 29.22 -19.87 19.48
C LEU A 411 28.93 -21.35 19.23
N ASP A 412 28.48 -21.72 18.03
CA ASP A 412 28.26 -23.12 17.63
C ASP A 412 29.57 -23.92 17.69
N SER A 413 30.69 -23.34 17.27
CA SER A 413 32.01 -23.96 17.40
C SER A 413 32.39 -24.18 18.86
N LYS A 414 32.24 -23.15 19.72
CA LYS A 414 32.54 -23.26 21.15
C LYS A 414 31.67 -24.30 21.85
N LEU A 415 30.40 -24.42 21.46
CA LEU A 415 29.49 -25.42 21.99
C LEU A 415 29.93 -26.84 21.62
N ASN A 416 30.33 -27.06 20.36
CA ASN A 416 30.86 -28.35 19.92
C ASN A 416 32.14 -28.72 20.65
N ASP A 417 33.05 -27.77 20.85
CA ASP A 417 34.28 -27.98 21.62
C ASP A 417 33.96 -28.35 23.07
N ALA A 418 33.01 -27.66 23.70
CA ALA A 418 32.56 -27.98 25.06
C ALA A 418 31.96 -29.39 25.17
N TYR A 419 31.17 -29.82 24.19
CA TYR A 419 30.64 -31.19 24.15
C TYR A 419 31.75 -32.24 24.01
N ALA A 420 32.74 -31.98 23.15
CA ALA A 420 33.89 -32.88 22.97
C ALA A 420 34.73 -32.99 24.25
N ILE A 421 34.97 -31.87 24.93
CA ILE A 421 35.68 -31.83 26.23
C ILE A 421 34.90 -32.63 27.28
N ASN A 422 33.61 -32.34 27.45
CA ASN A 422 32.78 -33.00 28.46
C ASN A 422 32.70 -34.53 28.24
N SER A 423 32.61 -34.96 26.98
CA SER A 423 32.64 -36.39 26.63
C SER A 423 33.99 -37.03 26.98
N ARG A 424 35.11 -36.33 26.74
CA ARG A 424 36.45 -36.82 27.07
C ARG A 424 36.66 -36.89 28.59
N GLU A 425 36.22 -35.87 29.33
CA GLU A 425 36.30 -35.84 30.79
C GLU A 425 35.48 -36.96 31.42
N SER A 426 34.24 -37.15 30.97
CA SER A 426 33.38 -38.25 31.41
C SER A 426 34.04 -39.62 31.19
N SER A 427 34.68 -39.82 30.03
CA SER A 427 35.41 -41.06 29.73
C SER A 427 36.65 -41.23 30.62
N LEU A 428 37.37 -40.16 30.91
CA LEU A 428 38.56 -40.18 31.76
C LEU A 428 38.19 -40.48 33.22
N GLU A 429 37.11 -39.89 33.71
CA GLU A 429 36.59 -40.14 35.05
C GLU A 429 36.12 -41.59 35.21
N ALA A 430 35.40 -42.12 34.21
CA ALA A 430 34.99 -43.53 34.20
C ALA A 430 36.20 -44.47 34.23
N GLU A 431 37.26 -44.19 33.47
CA GLU A 431 38.48 -45.00 33.48
C GLU A 431 39.23 -44.89 34.82
N LYS A 432 39.26 -43.68 35.42
CA LYS A 432 39.84 -43.48 36.75
C LYS A 432 39.11 -44.31 37.80
N VAL A 433 37.77 -44.22 37.86
CA VAL A 433 36.95 -45.03 38.78
C VAL A 433 37.18 -46.52 38.54
N ARG A 434 37.24 -46.97 37.29
CA ARG A 434 37.52 -48.37 36.95
C ARG A 434 38.90 -48.81 37.45
N SER A 435 39.92 -47.98 37.31
CA SER A 435 41.29 -48.27 37.77
C SER A 435 41.38 -48.33 39.30
N GLU A 436 40.71 -47.42 40.01
CA GLU A 436 40.64 -47.40 41.48
C GLU A 436 39.90 -48.63 42.01
N LEU A 437 38.78 -48.99 41.38
CA LEU A 437 38.02 -50.19 41.72
C LEU A 437 38.83 -51.47 41.46
N LYS A 438 39.53 -51.55 40.33
CA LYS A 438 40.43 -52.67 40.02
C LYS A 438 41.50 -52.82 41.11
N LYS A 439 42.13 -51.72 41.52
CA LYS A 439 43.14 -51.71 42.58
C LYS A 439 42.58 -52.17 43.92
N ALA A 440 41.40 -51.68 44.31
CA ALA A 440 40.74 -52.08 45.57
C ALA A 440 40.41 -53.58 45.59
N PHE A 441 39.90 -54.12 44.48
CA PHE A 441 39.62 -55.56 44.38
C PHE A 441 40.88 -56.42 44.43
N SER A 442 41.98 -55.99 43.80
CA SER A 442 43.26 -56.70 43.89
C SER A 442 43.76 -56.77 45.34
N PHE A 443 43.70 -55.69 46.11
CA PHE A 443 44.07 -55.73 47.53
C PHE A 443 43.19 -56.69 48.33
N LEU A 444 41.86 -56.65 48.12
CA LEU A 444 40.94 -57.53 48.82
C LEU A 444 41.16 -59.02 48.48
N TYR A 445 41.60 -59.30 47.24
CA TYR A 445 41.95 -60.66 46.83
C TYR A 445 43.21 -61.16 47.53
N GLU A 446 44.26 -60.33 47.63
CA GLU A 446 45.48 -60.68 48.37
C GLU A 446 45.21 -60.83 49.88
N ASP A 447 44.47 -59.89 50.49
CA ASP A 447 44.05 -59.98 51.90
C ASP A 447 43.27 -61.28 52.17
N TRP A 448 42.43 -61.71 51.23
CA TRP A 448 41.70 -62.98 51.34
C TRP A 448 42.62 -64.20 51.23
N LEU A 449 43.63 -64.17 50.35
CA LEU A 449 44.60 -65.26 50.22
C LEU A 449 45.44 -65.43 51.49
N GLU A 450 45.76 -64.34 52.18
CA GLU A 450 46.52 -64.34 53.44
C GLU A 450 45.66 -64.63 54.68
N TYR A 451 44.32 -64.68 54.54
CA TYR A 451 43.42 -64.88 55.66
C TYR A 451 43.41 -66.34 56.15
N GLU A 452 44.03 -66.59 57.31
CA GLU A 452 43.95 -67.88 58.00
C GLU A 452 42.61 -68.01 58.74
N PHE A 453 41.79 -69.00 58.34
CA PHE A 453 40.52 -69.29 59.00
C PHE A 453 40.75 -70.20 60.20
N SER A 454 40.99 -69.62 61.36
CA SER A 454 41.19 -70.34 62.63
C SER A 454 39.93 -71.06 63.16
N ASP A 455 38.74 -70.68 62.69
CA ASP A 455 37.45 -71.13 63.25
C ASP A 455 36.55 -71.92 62.28
N VAL A 456 37.08 -72.41 61.15
CA VAL A 456 36.29 -73.13 60.13
C VAL A 456 36.73 -74.59 60.04
N SER A 457 35.78 -75.54 60.06
CA SER A 457 36.09 -76.95 59.83
C SER A 457 36.67 -77.17 58.43
N GLU A 458 37.62 -78.10 58.30
CA GLU A 458 38.37 -78.36 57.06
C GLU A 458 37.46 -78.55 55.82
N GLU A 459 36.32 -79.22 55.98
CA GLU A 459 35.34 -79.47 54.91
C GLU A 459 34.56 -78.19 54.49
N ASN A 460 34.28 -77.30 55.44
CA ASN A 460 33.64 -76.01 55.17
C ASN A 460 34.64 -75.01 54.57
N TYR A 461 35.90 -75.08 54.98
CA TYR A 461 36.98 -74.27 54.43
C TYR A 461 37.23 -74.59 52.95
N GLU A 462 37.33 -75.87 52.60
CA GLU A 462 37.48 -76.33 51.21
C GLU A 462 36.28 -75.93 50.33
N SER A 463 35.06 -76.07 50.87
CA SER A 463 33.84 -75.65 50.16
C SER A 463 33.80 -74.14 49.91
N LEU A 464 34.18 -73.33 50.91
CA LEU A 464 34.27 -71.88 50.79
C LEU A 464 35.36 -71.48 49.78
N GLN A 465 36.53 -72.11 49.85
CA GLN A 465 37.63 -71.86 48.93
C GLN A 465 37.26 -72.20 47.49
N ALA A 466 36.52 -73.29 47.25
CA ALA A 466 36.02 -73.68 45.94
C ALA A 466 35.01 -72.68 45.37
N ILE A 467 34.08 -72.18 46.19
CA ILE A 467 33.09 -71.16 45.81
C ILE A 467 33.81 -69.85 45.43
N ILE A 468 34.76 -69.41 46.26
CA ILE A 468 35.49 -68.17 46.03
C ILE A 468 36.38 -68.26 44.78
N LYS A 469 37.11 -69.37 44.60
CA LYS A 469 37.86 -69.64 43.35
C LYS A 469 36.97 -69.62 42.11
N LYS A 470 35.73 -70.13 42.21
CA LYS A 470 34.75 -70.10 41.11
C LYS A 470 34.27 -68.69 40.80
N ILE A 471 34.06 -67.86 41.83
CA ILE A 471 33.68 -66.44 41.67
C ILE A 471 34.80 -65.67 40.97
N PHE A 472 36.05 -65.77 41.45
CA PHE A 472 37.19 -65.07 40.83
C PHE A 472 37.42 -65.52 39.38
N ARG A 473 37.36 -66.82 39.09
CA ARG A 473 37.43 -67.32 37.69
C ARG A 473 36.29 -66.82 36.81
N SER A 474 35.09 -66.65 37.37
CA SER A 474 33.95 -66.10 36.63
C SER A 474 34.15 -64.62 36.33
N LEU A 475 34.75 -63.87 37.25
CA LEU A 475 35.08 -62.46 37.08
C LEU A 475 36.23 -62.25 36.07
N GLU A 476 37.25 -63.12 36.09
CA GLU A 476 38.32 -63.16 35.08
C GLU A 476 37.77 -63.42 33.67
N ARG A 477 36.85 -64.39 33.53
CA ARG A 477 36.17 -64.68 32.24
C ARG A 477 35.36 -63.50 31.71
N ASN A 478 34.89 -62.62 32.59
CA ASN A 478 34.18 -61.39 32.23
C ASN A 478 35.13 -60.19 32.05
N GLY A 479 36.44 -60.44 31.97
CA GLY A 479 37.45 -59.43 31.63
C GLY A 479 37.96 -58.61 32.82
N ILE A 480 37.72 -59.06 34.05
CA ILE A 480 38.26 -58.43 35.26
C ILE A 480 39.46 -59.25 35.73
N ASP A 481 40.67 -58.79 35.39
CA ASP A 481 41.92 -59.42 35.85
C ASP A 481 42.36 -58.81 37.19
N PHE A 482 42.56 -59.67 38.18
CA PHE A 482 42.91 -59.29 39.56
C PHE A 482 44.39 -59.47 39.87
N LYS A 483 45.15 -60.17 39.02
CA LYS A 483 46.54 -60.58 39.31
C LYS A 483 47.59 -59.49 39.12
N GLY A 484 47.18 -58.24 38.89
CA GLY A 484 48.08 -57.10 38.81
C GLY A 484 49.11 -57.13 37.65
N ASN A 485 49.10 -58.15 36.79
CA ASN A 485 49.99 -58.22 35.63
C ASN A 485 49.40 -57.39 34.48
N ASN A 486 49.68 -56.08 34.50
CA ASN A 486 49.76 -55.31 33.26
C ASN A 486 51.20 -55.40 32.73
#